data_AF-A0A415I3I4-F1
#
_entry.id   AF-A0A415I3I4-F1
#
_cell.length_a   1.000
_cell.length_b   1.000
_cell.length_c   1.000
_cell.angle_alpha   90.00
_cell.angle_beta   90.00
_cell.angle_gamma   90.00
#
_symmetry.space_group_name_H-M   'P 1'
#
loop_
_entity.id
_entity.type
_entity.pdbx_description
1 polymer ?
#
loop_
_entity_poly.entity_id
_entity_poly.type
_entity_poly.pdbx_seq_one_letter_code
_entity_poly.pdbx_strand_id
1 'polypeptide(L)'
;MSINDRISYEWPFGWNAEHMGKEEPEVNLLLKAMIEKNVDEMNRLFSEGATIQAIDKSTFERALFHLLTEYEVIKCLVDHGFIGMYGDFEYNDKCLEPETYSWGILARAWYLGNYDVFELLAKNGFSNMYICSCGEGYYGEELIIRKNDIKATKILLENGYSRNEFMDYKNKYPDSDVITYLIEHPIIHRKTIALDKFRFKEIPYPKLEKPGFFNRKRIEESNSILLKDYEDRLEAQSRFKMELGKDKWQQISNYNRKMNALTSEVLKSIADEF
;
A
#
# COMPACT_ATOMS: atom_id res chain seq x y z
N MET A 1 -13.68 33.64 0.28
CA MET A 1 -13.85 32.18 0.08
C MET A 1 -12.50 31.56 0.35
N SER A 2 -12.43 30.65 1.32
CA SER A 2 -11.24 29.86 1.59
C SER A 2 -10.92 28.99 0.37
N ILE A 3 -9.63 28.72 0.12
CA ILE A 3 -9.21 27.81 -0.96
C ILE A 3 -9.74 26.38 -0.80
N ASN A 4 -10.07 26.03 0.44
CA ASN A 4 -10.62 24.74 0.84
C ASN A 4 -12.15 24.73 0.93
N ASP A 5 -12.83 25.86 0.65
CA ASP A 5 -14.29 25.91 0.67
C ASP A 5 -14.88 25.05 -0.45
N ARG A 6 -16.07 24.50 -0.19
CA ARG A 6 -16.88 23.83 -1.19
C ARG A 6 -17.30 24.81 -2.30
N ILE A 7 -17.37 24.29 -3.52
CA ILE A 7 -17.83 25.01 -4.71
C ILE A 7 -19.02 24.29 -5.33
N SER A 8 -19.81 25.03 -6.11
CA SER A 8 -20.75 24.38 -7.03
C SER A 8 -19.94 23.80 -8.20
N TYR A 9 -20.15 22.52 -8.46
CA TYR A 9 -19.48 21.79 -9.53
C TYR A 9 -20.39 20.68 -10.05
N GLU A 10 -20.44 20.53 -11.36
CA GLU A 10 -21.17 19.44 -12.00
C GLU A 10 -20.30 18.17 -11.99
N TRP A 11 -20.66 17.23 -11.14
CA TRP A 11 -19.92 15.99 -10.96
C TRP A 11 -20.01 15.10 -12.22
N PRO A 12 -18.87 14.73 -12.86
CA PRO A 12 -18.90 14.07 -14.16
C PRO A 12 -19.02 12.54 -14.09
N PHE A 13 -19.00 11.95 -12.90
CA PHE A 13 -19.10 10.50 -12.72
C PHE A 13 -20.50 10.09 -12.25
N GLY A 14 -20.86 8.81 -12.38
CA GLY A 14 -22.10 8.31 -11.78
C GLY A 14 -22.09 8.49 -10.25
N TRP A 15 -23.21 8.93 -9.68
CA TRP A 15 -23.39 9.03 -8.23
C TRP A 15 -24.56 8.15 -7.80
N ASN A 16 -24.26 7.03 -7.15
CA ASN A 16 -25.27 6.24 -6.46
C ASN A 16 -25.18 6.56 -4.95
N ALA A 17 -26.29 6.98 -4.36
CA ALA A 17 -26.39 7.33 -2.94
C ALA A 17 -26.83 6.13 -2.07
N GLU A 18 -27.44 5.10 -2.68
CA GLU A 18 -27.86 3.90 -1.94
C GLU A 18 -26.63 3.23 -1.32
N HIS A 19 -26.67 3.04 0.00
CA HIS A 19 -25.65 2.38 0.82
C HIS A 19 -24.35 3.16 1.10
N MET A 20 -24.25 4.45 0.75
CA MET A 20 -22.96 5.15 0.77
C MET A 20 -22.91 6.48 1.54
N GLY A 21 -23.90 6.76 2.38
CA GLY A 21 -23.82 7.74 3.47
C GLY A 21 -24.03 9.21 3.10
N LYS A 22 -23.80 9.65 1.84
CA LYS A 22 -24.09 11.01 1.37
C LYS A 22 -24.97 11.02 0.12
N GLU A 23 -25.91 11.96 0.09
CA GLU A 23 -26.86 12.15 -1.01
C GLU A 23 -26.22 12.80 -2.24
N GLU A 24 -25.20 13.66 -2.07
CA GLU A 24 -24.54 14.41 -3.15
C GLU A 24 -23.01 14.54 -2.95
N PRO A 25 -22.22 14.70 -4.03
CA PRO A 25 -20.77 14.92 -3.95
C PRO A 25 -20.42 16.32 -3.42
N GLU A 26 -19.37 16.39 -2.60
CA GLU A 26 -18.81 17.66 -2.13
C GLU A 26 -17.47 17.94 -2.79
N VAL A 27 -17.40 19.03 -3.56
CA VAL A 27 -16.23 19.37 -4.38
C VAL A 27 -15.64 20.68 -3.91
N ASN A 28 -14.32 20.71 -3.74
CA ASN A 28 -13.53 21.93 -3.58
C ASN A 28 -12.65 22.16 -4.83
N LEU A 29 -11.93 23.29 -4.87
CA LEU A 29 -11.10 23.65 -6.04
C LEU A 29 -10.04 22.58 -6.36
N LEU A 30 -9.42 21.97 -5.35
CA LEU A 30 -8.42 20.93 -5.54
C LEU A 30 -9.01 19.68 -6.18
N LEU A 31 -10.15 19.20 -5.68
CA LEU A 31 -10.83 18.04 -6.25
C LEU A 31 -11.31 18.31 -7.68
N LYS A 32 -11.81 19.52 -7.98
CA LYS A 32 -12.13 19.92 -9.35
C LYS A 32 -10.90 19.81 -10.26
N ALA A 33 -9.77 20.40 -9.86
CA ALA A 33 -8.54 20.37 -10.66
C ALA A 33 -8.04 18.93 -10.89
N MET A 34 -8.19 18.05 -9.89
CA MET A 34 -7.89 16.62 -10.03
C MET A 34 -8.78 15.94 -11.08
N ILE A 35 -10.10 16.16 -11.03
CA ILE A 35 -11.08 15.57 -11.95
C ILE A 35 -10.85 16.05 -13.39
N GLU A 36 -10.52 17.33 -13.54
CA GLU A 36 -10.16 17.95 -14.83
C GLU A 36 -8.73 17.60 -15.29
N LYS A 37 -7.97 16.85 -14.48
CA LYS A 37 -6.59 16.42 -14.74
C LYS A 37 -5.63 17.61 -14.96
N ASN A 38 -5.92 18.74 -14.33
CA ASN A 38 -5.15 19.97 -14.47
C ASN A 38 -4.05 20.04 -13.40
N VAL A 39 -2.91 19.42 -13.68
CA VAL A 39 -1.77 19.30 -12.75
C VAL A 39 -1.15 20.65 -12.40
N ASP A 40 -1.11 21.60 -13.35
CA ASP A 40 -0.61 22.95 -13.09
C ASP A 40 -1.47 23.68 -12.05
N GLU A 41 -2.79 23.55 -12.19
CA GLU A 41 -3.72 24.11 -11.22
C GLU A 41 -3.64 23.39 -9.86
N MET A 42 -3.49 22.07 -9.84
CA MET A 42 -3.27 21.32 -8.60
C MET A 42 -2.03 21.84 -7.86
N ASN A 43 -0.91 22.00 -8.56
CA ASN A 43 0.33 22.53 -7.98
C ASN A 43 0.14 23.96 -7.44
N ARG A 44 -0.54 24.83 -8.19
CA ARG A 44 -0.87 26.19 -7.75
C ARG A 44 -1.70 26.14 -6.46
N LEU A 45 -2.76 25.33 -6.43
CA LEU A 45 -3.65 25.21 -5.27
C LEU A 45 -2.93 24.68 -4.03
N PHE A 46 -2.08 23.66 -4.17
CA PHE A 46 -1.23 23.19 -3.07
C PHE A 46 -0.31 24.29 -2.54
N SER A 47 0.30 25.08 -3.43
CA SER A 47 1.17 26.20 -3.03
C SER A 47 0.42 27.30 -2.28
N GLU A 48 -0.89 27.44 -2.52
CA GLU A 48 -1.78 28.39 -1.84
C GLU A 48 -2.44 27.81 -0.57
N GLY A 49 -2.10 26.58 -0.19
CA GLY A 49 -2.55 25.95 1.06
C GLY A 49 -3.79 25.06 0.93
N ALA A 50 -4.15 24.63 -0.28
CA ALA A 50 -5.11 23.53 -0.43
C ALA A 50 -4.54 22.23 0.16
N THR A 51 -5.37 21.43 0.82
CA THR A 51 -4.93 20.15 1.40
C THR A 51 -5.87 19.02 1.02
N ILE A 52 -5.33 17.80 0.91
CA ILE A 52 -6.12 16.59 0.65
C ILE A 52 -7.11 16.35 1.81
N GLN A 53 -6.70 16.65 3.05
CA GLN A 53 -7.53 16.49 4.25
C GLN A 53 -8.76 17.40 4.27
N ALA A 54 -8.74 18.49 3.50
CA ALA A 54 -9.89 19.38 3.35
C ALA A 54 -10.86 18.93 2.25
N ILE A 55 -10.50 17.92 1.44
CA ILE A 55 -11.44 17.30 0.51
C ILE A 55 -12.35 16.36 1.32
N ASP A 56 -13.64 16.35 1.00
CA ASP A 56 -14.55 15.36 1.55
C ASP A 56 -14.03 13.94 1.25
N LYS A 57 -13.83 13.15 2.30
CA LYS A 57 -13.21 11.82 2.22
C LYS A 57 -13.94 10.92 1.22
N SER A 58 -15.27 10.86 1.31
CA SER A 58 -16.09 9.98 0.46
C SER A 58 -16.03 10.39 -1.02
N THR A 59 -16.03 11.69 -1.29
CA THR A 59 -15.96 12.21 -2.66
C THR A 59 -14.56 12.05 -3.24
N PHE A 60 -13.51 12.25 -2.43
CA PHE A 60 -12.11 12.03 -2.82
C PHE A 60 -11.83 10.57 -3.15
N GLU A 61 -12.25 9.64 -2.29
CA GLU A 61 -12.14 8.20 -2.52
C GLU A 61 -12.77 7.81 -3.87
N ARG A 62 -13.97 8.32 -4.17
CA ARG A 62 -14.65 8.05 -5.44
C ARG A 62 -13.94 8.65 -6.65
N ALA A 63 -13.48 9.89 -6.55
CA ALA A 63 -12.72 10.52 -7.63
C ALA A 63 -11.45 9.72 -7.94
N LEU A 64 -10.71 9.26 -6.91
CA LEU A 64 -9.51 8.47 -7.09
C LEU A 64 -9.76 7.20 -7.92
N PHE A 65 -10.91 6.53 -7.74
CA PHE A 65 -11.24 5.32 -8.51
C PHE A 65 -11.27 5.55 -10.03
N HIS A 66 -11.60 6.77 -10.46
CA HIS A 66 -11.60 7.18 -11.86
C HIS A 66 -10.25 7.76 -12.31
N LEU A 67 -9.44 8.24 -11.36
CA LEU A 67 -8.17 8.93 -11.63
C LEU A 67 -6.94 8.01 -11.51
N LEU A 68 -7.07 6.76 -11.06
CA LEU A 68 -5.96 5.81 -10.96
C LEU A 68 -5.32 5.44 -12.32
N THR A 69 -5.96 5.74 -13.44
CA THR A 69 -5.35 5.63 -14.76
C THR A 69 -4.46 6.83 -15.12
N GLU A 70 -4.56 7.93 -14.38
CA GLU A 70 -3.92 9.21 -14.68
C GLU A 70 -2.62 9.37 -13.89
N TYR A 71 -1.51 8.89 -14.45
CA TYR A 71 -0.21 8.87 -13.77
C TYR A 71 0.19 10.24 -13.19
N GLU A 72 0.08 11.31 -13.97
CA GLU A 72 0.50 12.65 -13.54
C GLU A 72 -0.34 13.20 -12.39
N VAL A 73 -1.63 12.86 -12.33
CA VAL A 73 -2.51 13.25 -11.20
C VAL A 73 -2.08 12.52 -9.94
N ILE A 74 -1.91 11.19 -10.02
CA ILE A 74 -1.48 10.40 -8.85
C ILE A 74 -0.08 10.81 -8.39
N LYS A 75 0.83 11.07 -9.34
CA LYS A 75 2.18 11.57 -9.03
C LYS A 75 2.12 12.92 -8.34
N CYS A 76 1.32 13.88 -8.83
CA CYS A 76 1.15 15.17 -8.18
C CYS A 76 0.61 15.01 -6.74
N LEU A 77 -0.39 14.15 -6.52
CA LEU A 77 -0.88 13.85 -5.17
C LEU A 77 0.23 13.30 -4.27
N VAL A 78 1.01 12.34 -4.75
CA VAL A 78 2.14 11.74 -4.02
C VAL A 78 3.19 12.79 -3.67
N ASP A 79 3.58 13.62 -4.64
CA ASP A 79 4.56 14.70 -4.46
C ASP A 79 4.11 15.70 -3.37
N HIS A 80 2.79 15.88 -3.21
CA HIS A 80 2.17 16.74 -2.19
C HIS A 80 1.68 15.98 -0.94
N GLY A 81 2.18 14.75 -0.71
CA GLY A 81 2.01 14.04 0.57
C GLY A 81 0.89 13.00 0.63
N PHE A 82 0.30 12.64 -0.51
CA PHE A 82 -0.59 11.48 -0.60
C PHE A 82 0.20 10.16 -0.54
N ILE A 83 0.32 9.61 0.65
CA ILE A 83 1.06 8.36 0.91
C ILE A 83 0.15 7.33 1.58
N GLY A 84 0.59 6.06 1.63
CA GLY A 84 -0.22 4.94 2.15
C GLY A 84 -0.82 5.17 3.54
N MET A 85 -0.16 5.94 4.42
CA MET A 85 -0.70 6.29 5.75
C MET A 85 -2.03 7.07 5.68
N TYR A 86 -2.29 7.79 4.59
CA TYR A 86 -3.50 8.60 4.41
C TYR A 86 -4.47 8.02 3.37
N GLY A 87 -4.00 7.15 2.47
CA GLY A 87 -4.80 6.65 1.35
C GLY A 87 -4.89 5.13 1.21
N ASP A 88 -4.32 4.35 2.14
CA ASP A 88 -4.79 2.98 2.36
C ASP A 88 -6.12 3.06 3.11
N PHE A 89 -7.21 3.22 2.36
CA PHE A 89 -8.55 3.27 2.93
C PHE A 89 -8.86 1.95 3.65
N GLU A 90 -9.31 2.06 4.90
CA GLU A 90 -9.63 0.90 5.74
C GLU A 90 -10.85 0.16 5.19
N TYR A 91 -10.74 -1.17 5.15
CA TYR A 91 -11.84 -2.05 4.78
C TYR A 91 -12.86 -2.13 5.92
N ASN A 92 -14.05 -1.60 5.70
CA ASN A 92 -15.15 -1.68 6.66
C ASN A 92 -16.08 -2.85 6.33
N ASP A 93 -15.62 -4.10 6.48
CA ASP A 93 -16.36 -5.39 6.47
C ASP A 93 -17.37 -5.69 5.34
N LYS A 94 -17.74 -4.73 4.50
CA LYS A 94 -18.73 -4.84 3.44
C LYS A 94 -18.00 -4.65 2.12
N CYS A 95 -17.81 -5.77 1.43
CA CYS A 95 -17.43 -5.79 0.01
C CYS A 95 -18.61 -5.22 -0.78
N LEU A 96 -18.57 -3.91 -0.96
CA LEU A 96 -19.47 -3.18 -1.82
C LEU A 96 -18.92 -3.33 -3.26
N GLU A 97 -19.80 -3.69 -4.21
CA GLU A 97 -19.57 -4.04 -5.62
C GLU A 97 -18.62 -3.11 -6.42
N PRO A 98 -18.18 -3.45 -7.65
CA PRO A 98 -17.16 -2.71 -8.41
C PRO A 98 -17.44 -1.22 -8.65
N GLU A 99 -18.71 -0.82 -8.61
CA GLU A 99 -19.22 0.56 -8.70
C GLU A 99 -19.29 1.26 -7.34
N THR A 100 -18.99 0.52 -6.28
CA THR A 100 -19.14 0.85 -4.86
C THR A 100 -17.91 0.37 -4.04
N TYR A 101 -16.73 0.89 -4.35
CA TYR A 101 -15.69 1.31 -3.39
C TYR A 101 -15.32 0.45 -2.15
N SER A 102 -14.77 -0.75 -2.34
CA SER A 102 -14.06 -1.47 -1.24
C SER A 102 -12.70 -2.06 -1.67
N TRP A 103 -11.98 -1.38 -2.56
CA TRP A 103 -10.68 -1.85 -3.08
C TRP A 103 -9.54 -1.06 -2.44
N GLY A 104 -8.45 -1.73 -2.11
CA GLY A 104 -7.19 -1.04 -1.92
C GLY A 104 -6.77 -0.36 -3.23
N ILE A 105 -6.39 0.92 -3.19
CA ILE A 105 -6.06 1.66 -4.43
C ILE A 105 -4.86 1.07 -5.16
N LEU A 106 -3.92 0.45 -4.41
CA LEU A 106 -2.82 -0.32 -4.96
C LEU A 106 -3.35 -1.54 -5.75
N ALA A 107 -4.22 -2.34 -5.13
CA ALA A 107 -4.85 -3.49 -5.78
C ALA A 107 -5.64 -3.10 -7.04
N ARG A 108 -6.32 -1.94 -7.00
CA ARG A 108 -7.05 -1.40 -8.14
C ARG A 108 -6.14 -0.99 -9.29
N ALA A 109 -5.05 -0.28 -9.01
CA ALA A 109 -4.08 0.10 -10.03
C ALA A 109 -3.53 -1.13 -10.77
N TRP A 110 -3.26 -2.22 -10.03
CA TRP A 110 -2.92 -3.51 -10.61
C TRP A 110 -4.05 -4.11 -11.46
N TYR A 111 -5.27 -4.16 -10.92
CA TYR A 111 -6.42 -4.74 -11.62
C TYR A 111 -6.69 -4.05 -12.96
N LEU A 112 -6.53 -2.72 -13.01
CA LEU A 112 -6.66 -1.91 -14.23
C LEU A 112 -5.47 -2.05 -15.20
N GLY A 113 -4.42 -2.78 -14.83
CA GLY A 113 -3.22 -2.98 -15.64
C GLY A 113 -2.28 -1.77 -15.71
N ASN A 114 -2.50 -0.74 -14.87
CA ASN A 114 -1.65 0.44 -14.84
C ASN A 114 -0.43 0.23 -13.94
N TYR A 115 0.58 -0.47 -14.46
CA TYR A 115 1.79 -0.81 -13.70
C TYR A 115 2.61 0.40 -13.26
N ASP A 116 2.54 1.52 -13.97
CA ASP A 116 3.31 2.71 -13.61
C ASP A 116 2.72 3.36 -12.34
N VAL A 117 1.39 3.46 -12.27
CA VAL A 117 0.70 3.88 -11.04
C VAL A 117 0.84 2.84 -9.93
N PHE A 118 0.76 1.55 -10.27
CA PHE A 118 0.97 0.47 -9.30
C PHE A 118 2.36 0.53 -8.64
N GLU A 119 3.42 0.68 -9.43
CA GLU A 119 4.78 0.83 -8.89
C GLU A 119 4.96 2.15 -8.12
N LEU A 120 4.35 3.25 -8.58
CA LEU A 120 4.37 4.52 -7.87
C LEU A 120 3.71 4.40 -6.49
N LEU A 121 2.53 3.78 -6.40
CA LEU A 121 1.83 3.56 -5.14
C LEU A 121 2.61 2.62 -4.21
N ALA A 122 3.14 1.51 -4.75
CA ALA A 122 3.98 0.58 -3.99
C ALA A 122 5.20 1.29 -3.36
N LYS A 123 5.90 2.12 -4.15
CA LYS A 123 7.05 2.92 -3.68
C LYS A 123 6.68 3.91 -2.57
N ASN A 124 5.41 4.34 -2.52
CA ASN A 124 4.90 5.31 -1.56
C ASN A 124 4.10 4.67 -0.41
N GLY A 125 4.24 3.36 -0.23
CA GLY A 125 3.79 2.65 0.97
C GLY A 125 2.31 2.30 1.00
N PHE A 126 1.61 2.38 -0.14
CA PHE A 126 0.25 1.86 -0.26
C PHE A 126 0.32 0.34 -0.30
N SER A 127 -0.29 -0.33 0.65
CA SER A 127 -0.08 -1.76 0.92
C SER A 127 -1.36 -2.59 0.82
N ASN A 128 -2.52 -1.93 0.73
CA ASN A 128 -3.79 -2.64 0.67
C ASN A 128 -3.96 -3.33 -0.71
N MET A 129 -3.75 -4.65 -0.72
CA MET A 129 -3.94 -5.53 -1.88
C MET A 129 -5.32 -6.21 -1.91
N TYR A 130 -6.27 -5.77 -1.09
CA TYR A 130 -7.61 -6.34 -1.09
C TYR A 130 -8.44 -5.90 -2.31
N ILE A 131 -9.15 -6.85 -2.91
CA ILE A 131 -9.98 -6.67 -4.11
C ILE A 131 -11.39 -7.15 -3.81
N CYS A 132 -12.39 -6.36 -4.16
CA CYS A 132 -13.79 -6.76 -4.08
C CYS A 132 -14.38 -6.95 -5.48
N SER A 133 -14.91 -8.12 -5.79
CA SER A 133 -15.53 -8.39 -7.09
C SER A 133 -16.84 -9.13 -6.87
N CYS A 134 -17.94 -8.63 -7.45
CA CYS A 134 -19.25 -9.26 -7.37
C CYS A 134 -19.72 -9.55 -5.92
N GLY A 135 -19.45 -8.64 -4.98
CA GLY A 135 -19.80 -8.82 -3.56
C GLY A 135 -18.89 -9.79 -2.79
N GLU A 136 -17.85 -10.34 -3.43
CA GLU A 136 -16.85 -11.19 -2.80
C GLU A 136 -15.47 -10.54 -2.68
N GLY A 137 -14.85 -10.76 -1.53
CA GLY A 137 -13.50 -10.32 -1.23
C GLY A 137 -12.43 -11.29 -1.68
N TYR A 138 -11.36 -10.77 -2.26
CA TYR A 138 -10.21 -11.53 -2.73
C TYR A 138 -8.92 -10.87 -2.27
N TYR A 139 -7.96 -11.70 -1.87
CA TYR A 139 -6.57 -11.28 -1.67
C TYR A 139 -5.90 -11.10 -3.04
N GLY A 140 -5.31 -9.93 -3.28
CA GLY A 140 -4.70 -9.60 -4.56
C GLY A 140 -3.53 -10.51 -4.93
N GLU A 141 -2.81 -11.05 -3.94
CA GLU A 141 -1.74 -12.02 -4.11
C GLU A 141 -2.23 -13.30 -4.77
N GLU A 142 -3.38 -13.82 -4.32
CA GLU A 142 -3.99 -15.00 -4.92
C GLU A 142 -4.36 -14.73 -6.38
N LEU A 143 -4.94 -13.56 -6.67
CA LEU A 143 -5.32 -13.19 -8.03
C LEU A 143 -4.10 -12.97 -8.95
N ILE A 144 -3.01 -12.39 -8.44
CA ILE A 144 -1.72 -12.27 -9.14
C ILE A 144 -1.16 -13.65 -9.49
N ILE A 145 -1.18 -14.58 -8.55
CA ILE A 145 -0.73 -15.97 -8.76
C ILE A 145 -1.58 -16.67 -9.83
N ARG A 146 -2.91 -16.56 -9.74
CA ARG A 146 -3.82 -17.14 -10.73
C ARG A 146 -3.60 -16.58 -12.15
N LYS A 147 -3.18 -15.32 -12.25
CA LYS A 147 -2.85 -14.66 -13.52
C LYS A 147 -1.41 -14.88 -13.98
N ASN A 148 -0.57 -15.58 -13.20
CA ASN A 148 0.87 -15.73 -13.44
C ASN A 148 1.59 -14.40 -13.67
N ASP A 149 1.19 -13.35 -12.96
CA ASP A 149 1.73 -12.00 -13.15
C ASP A 149 3.02 -11.77 -12.35
N ILE A 150 4.13 -12.24 -12.91
CA ILE A 150 5.48 -12.05 -12.35
C ILE A 150 5.84 -10.55 -12.22
N LYS A 151 5.33 -9.69 -13.11
CA LYS A 151 5.65 -8.25 -13.07
C LYS A 151 5.08 -7.61 -11.82
N ALA A 152 3.82 -7.88 -11.48
CA ALA A 152 3.22 -7.40 -10.24
C ALA A 152 3.94 -7.93 -9.01
N THR A 153 4.29 -9.22 -8.99
CA THR A 153 5.08 -9.83 -7.91
C THR A 153 6.41 -9.13 -7.72
N LYS A 154 7.15 -8.86 -8.79
CA LYS A 154 8.43 -8.13 -8.72
C LYS A 154 8.23 -6.74 -8.13
N ILE A 155 7.27 -5.97 -8.63
CA ILE A 155 6.99 -4.62 -8.12
C ILE A 155 6.71 -4.67 -6.62
N LEU A 156 5.84 -5.56 -6.14
CA LEU A 156 5.52 -5.65 -4.72
C LEU A 156 6.76 -6.01 -3.87
N LEU A 157 7.47 -7.07 -4.23
CA LEU A 157 8.58 -7.58 -3.43
C LEU A 157 9.80 -6.65 -3.45
N GLU A 158 10.10 -6.02 -4.59
CA GLU A 158 11.16 -5.00 -4.69
C GLU A 158 10.84 -3.74 -3.86
N ASN A 159 9.57 -3.50 -3.52
CA ASN A 159 9.16 -2.38 -2.65
C ASN A 159 8.95 -2.79 -1.18
N GLY A 160 9.33 -4.02 -0.81
CA GLY A 160 9.33 -4.50 0.58
C GLY A 160 8.08 -5.28 0.99
N TYR A 161 7.21 -5.65 0.04
CA TYR A 161 6.05 -6.49 0.35
C TYR A 161 6.49 -7.87 0.83
N SER A 162 5.66 -8.50 1.66
CA SER A 162 6.01 -9.77 2.30
C SER A 162 5.94 -10.92 1.29
N ARG A 163 7.06 -11.61 1.06
CA ARG A 163 7.12 -12.82 0.23
C ARG A 163 6.21 -13.93 0.77
N ASN A 164 5.97 -13.97 2.08
CA ASN A 164 5.14 -14.99 2.70
C ASN A 164 3.69 -14.91 2.22
N GLU A 165 3.16 -13.71 1.94
CA GLU A 165 1.79 -13.53 1.42
C GLU A 165 1.57 -14.30 0.11
N PHE A 166 2.61 -14.44 -0.72
CA PHE A 166 2.56 -15.27 -1.92
C PHE A 166 2.82 -16.76 -1.62
N MET A 167 3.81 -17.04 -0.78
CA MET A 167 4.26 -18.41 -0.52
C MET A 167 3.27 -19.26 0.28
N ASP A 168 2.33 -18.63 1.00
CA ASP A 168 1.22 -19.32 1.66
C ASP A 168 0.33 -20.07 0.66
N TYR A 169 0.32 -19.63 -0.61
CA TYR A 169 -0.42 -20.27 -1.70
C TYR A 169 0.36 -21.34 -2.48
N LYS A 170 1.63 -21.61 -2.15
CA LYS A 170 2.48 -22.54 -2.93
C LYS A 170 1.89 -23.94 -3.13
N ASN A 171 1.15 -24.44 -2.14
CA ASN A 171 0.53 -25.77 -2.20
C ASN A 171 -0.80 -25.73 -2.98
N LYS A 172 -1.46 -24.56 -3.03
CA LYS A 172 -2.73 -24.36 -3.75
C LYS A 172 -2.50 -24.15 -5.24
N TYR A 173 -1.39 -23.48 -5.61
CA TYR A 173 -1.01 -23.20 -6.99
C TYR A 173 0.44 -23.62 -7.27
N PRO A 174 0.77 -24.92 -7.19
CA PRO A 174 2.15 -25.41 -7.33
C PRO A 174 2.74 -25.15 -8.72
N ASP A 175 1.89 -25.08 -9.77
CA ASP A 175 2.30 -24.91 -11.17
C ASP A 175 2.28 -23.43 -11.63
N SER A 176 2.06 -22.48 -10.73
CA SER A 176 2.07 -21.06 -11.10
C SER A 176 3.48 -20.58 -11.42
N ASP A 177 3.62 -19.80 -12.49
CA ASP A 177 4.90 -19.17 -12.87
C ASP A 177 5.40 -18.22 -11.78
N VAL A 178 4.48 -17.58 -11.04
CA VAL A 178 4.81 -16.73 -9.88
C VAL A 178 5.42 -17.57 -8.77
N ILE A 179 4.81 -18.71 -8.42
CA ILE A 179 5.32 -19.60 -7.37
C ILE A 179 6.68 -20.19 -7.76
N THR A 180 6.80 -20.68 -9.00
CA THR A 180 8.07 -21.16 -9.55
C THR A 180 9.15 -20.08 -9.48
N TYR A 181 8.85 -18.88 -9.96
CA TYR A 181 9.78 -17.75 -9.90
C TYR A 181 10.25 -17.47 -8.47
N LEU A 182 9.34 -17.46 -7.49
CA LEU A 182 9.68 -17.20 -6.08
C LEU A 182 10.50 -18.32 -5.44
N ILE A 183 10.33 -19.57 -5.88
CA ILE A 183 11.14 -20.70 -5.43
C ILE A 183 12.56 -20.58 -6.00
N GLU A 184 12.70 -20.24 -7.28
CA GLU A 184 13.98 -20.07 -7.97
C GLU A 184 14.74 -18.82 -7.51
N HIS A 185 14.02 -17.79 -7.05
CA HIS A 185 14.56 -16.51 -6.59
C HIS A 185 14.21 -16.27 -5.12
N PRO A 186 14.84 -16.99 -4.18
CA PRO A 186 14.52 -16.89 -2.75
C PRO A 186 14.91 -15.53 -2.15
N ILE A 187 15.78 -14.77 -2.83
CA ILE A 187 16.19 -13.42 -2.45
C ILE A 187 15.84 -12.48 -3.60
N ILE A 188 15.07 -11.44 -3.31
CA ILE A 188 14.71 -10.38 -4.26
C ILE A 188 15.25 -9.08 -3.69
N HIS A 189 16.09 -8.40 -4.47
CA HIS A 189 16.73 -7.16 -4.05
C HIS A 189 15.70 -6.03 -3.95
N ARG A 190 15.65 -5.36 -2.79
CA ARG A 190 14.68 -4.29 -2.56
C ARG A 190 15.17 -2.97 -3.12
N LYS A 191 14.36 -2.33 -3.95
CA LYS A 191 14.49 -0.92 -4.33
C LYS A 191 14.23 0.00 -3.13
N THR A 192 13.19 -0.31 -2.36
CA THR A 192 12.78 0.43 -1.15
C THR A 192 12.15 -0.52 -0.14
N ILE A 193 11.94 -0.04 1.08
CA ILE A 193 11.30 -0.76 2.17
C ILE A 193 9.87 -0.26 2.45
N ALA A 194 9.29 0.55 1.56
CA ALA A 194 8.03 1.26 1.78
C ALA A 194 6.85 0.36 2.20
N LEU A 195 6.80 -0.89 1.73
CA LEU A 195 5.75 -1.85 2.05
C LEU A 195 6.11 -2.81 3.20
N ASP A 196 7.32 -2.75 3.73
CA ASP A 196 7.74 -3.64 4.81
C ASP A 196 7.11 -3.19 6.13
N LYS A 197 6.64 -4.16 6.92
CA LYS A 197 6.07 -3.92 8.26
C LYS A 197 7.07 -3.33 9.26
N PHE A 198 8.37 -3.47 9.00
CA PHE A 198 9.46 -2.93 9.81
C PHE A 198 10.06 -1.66 9.21
N ARG A 199 9.46 -1.03 8.18
CA ARG A 199 10.02 0.17 7.53
C ARG A 199 10.39 1.30 8.48
N PHE A 200 9.70 1.46 9.62
CA PHE A 200 9.99 2.45 10.67
C PHE A 200 10.36 1.82 12.02
N LYS A 201 10.79 0.55 12.01
CA LYS A 201 11.12 -0.23 13.21
C LYS A 201 12.47 -0.91 13.01
N GLU A 202 13.05 -1.38 14.10
CA GLU A 202 14.22 -2.26 14.01
C GLU A 202 13.82 -3.56 13.29
N ILE A 203 14.62 -3.95 12.30
CA ILE A 203 14.44 -5.22 11.59
C ILE A 203 15.02 -6.31 12.50
N PRO A 204 14.22 -7.31 12.91
CA PRO A 204 14.72 -8.37 13.79
C PRO A 204 15.73 -9.25 13.06
N TYR A 205 16.83 -9.57 13.74
CA TYR A 205 17.80 -10.55 13.24
C TYR A 205 17.12 -11.91 13.03
N PRO A 206 17.37 -12.61 11.91
CA PRO A 206 16.72 -13.88 11.61
C PRO A 206 17.11 -14.97 12.62
N LYS A 207 16.16 -15.87 12.92
CA LYS A 207 16.44 -17.06 13.73
C LYS A 207 17.18 -18.07 12.86
N LEU A 208 18.48 -18.25 13.13
CA LEU A 208 19.32 -19.21 12.42
C LEU A 208 19.23 -20.61 13.04
N GLU A 209 19.12 -21.63 12.20
CA GLU A 209 19.17 -23.02 12.63
C GLU A 209 20.62 -23.46 12.91
N LYS A 210 20.83 -24.30 13.92
CA LYS A 210 22.15 -24.89 14.17
C LYS A 210 22.36 -26.08 13.23
N PRO A 211 23.42 -26.10 12.40
CA PRO A 211 23.65 -27.21 11.47
C PRO A 211 23.90 -28.52 12.23
N GLY A 212 23.08 -29.54 11.97
CA GLY A 212 23.33 -30.91 12.43
C GLY A 212 24.24 -31.66 11.46
N PHE A 213 24.75 -32.83 11.87
CA PHE A 213 25.71 -33.60 11.05
C PHE A 213 25.11 -34.07 9.71
N PHE A 214 23.83 -34.48 9.71
CA PHE A 214 23.16 -35.05 8.53
C PHE A 214 22.52 -34.03 7.59
N ASN A 215 22.28 -32.80 8.04
CA ASN A 215 21.58 -31.75 7.28
C ASN A 215 22.39 -30.44 7.18
N ARG A 216 23.69 -30.52 7.47
CA ARG A 216 24.60 -29.37 7.56
C ARG A 216 24.49 -28.43 6.37
N LYS A 217 24.71 -28.96 5.15
CA LYS A 217 24.70 -28.19 3.91
C LYS A 217 23.36 -27.47 3.69
N ARG A 218 22.24 -28.18 3.85
CA ARG A 218 20.89 -27.60 3.69
C ARG A 218 20.62 -26.49 4.71
N ILE A 219 21.02 -26.69 5.96
CA ILE A 219 20.86 -25.65 7.01
C ILE A 219 21.75 -24.45 6.72
N GLU A 220 23.00 -24.65 6.33
CA GLU A 220 23.93 -23.58 5.98
C GLU A 220 23.40 -22.74 4.80
N GLU A 221 22.86 -23.39 3.76
CA GLU A 221 22.20 -22.73 2.62
C GLU A 221 20.97 -21.93 3.05
N SER A 222 20.08 -22.52 3.85
CA SER A 222 18.89 -21.85 4.40
C SER A 222 19.25 -20.63 5.24
N ASN A 223 20.21 -20.77 6.15
CA ASN A 223 20.72 -19.67 6.96
C ASN A 223 21.35 -18.57 6.10
N SER A 224 22.09 -18.93 5.04
CA SER A 224 22.67 -17.96 4.12
C SER A 224 21.59 -17.13 3.39
N ILE A 225 20.49 -17.76 2.98
CA ILE A 225 19.35 -17.06 2.38
C ILE A 225 18.73 -16.07 3.37
N LEU A 226 18.47 -16.51 4.61
CA LEU A 226 17.92 -15.67 5.67
C LEU A 226 18.80 -14.45 5.97
N LEU A 227 20.12 -14.65 6.02
CA LEU A 227 21.08 -13.57 6.27
C LEU A 227 21.11 -12.57 5.12
N LYS A 228 21.14 -13.04 3.88
CA LYS A 228 21.13 -12.16 2.70
C LYS A 228 19.85 -11.33 2.60
N ASP A 229 18.68 -11.93 2.89
CA ASP A 229 17.43 -11.16 2.95
C ASP A 229 17.47 -10.10 4.07
N TYR A 230 18.00 -10.46 5.25
CA TYR A 230 18.15 -9.51 6.35
C TYR A 230 19.08 -8.33 5.99
N GLU A 231 20.23 -8.60 5.38
CA GLU A 231 21.18 -7.58 4.92
C GLU A 231 20.55 -6.65 3.86
N ASP A 232 19.84 -7.20 2.88
CA ASP A 232 19.12 -6.45 1.86
C ASP A 232 18.07 -5.50 2.47
N ARG A 233 17.31 -5.99 3.47
CA ARG A 233 16.31 -5.18 4.20
C ARG A 233 16.96 -4.04 4.97
N LEU A 234 18.08 -4.28 5.65
CA LEU A 234 18.83 -3.23 6.35
C LEU A 234 19.34 -2.16 5.38
N GLU A 235 19.87 -2.58 4.24
CA GLU A 235 20.39 -1.66 3.23
C GLU A 235 19.27 -0.78 2.66
N ALA A 236 18.14 -1.40 2.26
CA ALA A 236 16.97 -0.68 1.76
C ALA A 236 16.38 0.27 2.81
N GLN A 237 16.33 -0.13 4.09
CA GLN A 237 15.90 0.75 5.18
C GLN A 237 16.81 1.96 5.37
N SER A 238 18.13 1.75 5.29
CA SER A 238 19.11 2.82 5.39
C SER A 238 18.91 3.86 4.27
N ARG A 239 18.73 3.41 3.02
CA ARG A 239 18.42 4.30 1.87
C ARG A 239 17.12 5.06 2.08
N PHE A 240 16.04 4.36 2.44
CA PHE A 240 14.73 4.97 2.68
C PHE A 240 14.75 6.02 3.79
N LYS A 241 15.53 5.77 4.86
CA LYS A 241 15.73 6.74 5.95
C LYS A 241 16.46 8.00 5.48
N MET A 242 17.46 7.86 4.60
CA MET A 242 18.18 9.01 4.04
C MET A 242 17.26 9.85 3.15
N GLU A 243 16.47 9.21 2.29
CA GLU A 243 15.50 9.87 1.40
C GLU A 243 14.42 10.63 2.17
N LEU A 244 13.87 10.02 3.23
CA LEU A 244 12.82 10.64 4.05
C LEU A 244 13.34 11.81 4.90
N GLY A 245 14.62 11.79 5.25
CA GLY A 245 15.25 12.73 6.17
C GLY A 245 15.12 12.34 7.64
N LYS A 246 16.17 12.65 8.42
CA LYS A 246 16.34 12.20 9.81
C LYS A 246 15.21 12.66 10.75
N ASP A 247 14.73 13.89 10.57
CA ASP A 247 13.75 14.49 11.48
C ASP A 247 12.37 13.85 11.30
N LYS A 248 11.90 13.73 10.05
CA LYS A 248 10.65 13.02 9.70
C LYS A 248 10.72 11.56 10.13
N TRP A 249 11.86 10.89 9.89
CA TRP A 249 12.08 9.53 10.35
C TRP A 249 11.89 9.39 11.87
N GLN A 250 12.50 10.27 12.66
CA GLN A 250 12.40 10.24 14.12
C GLN A 250 10.98 10.52 14.60
N GLN A 251 10.29 11.49 13.99
CA GLN A 251 8.90 11.81 14.31
C GLN A 251 7.99 10.59 14.12
N ILE A 252 8.04 9.96 12.94
CA ILE A 252 7.20 8.80 12.60
C ILE A 252 7.58 7.57 13.45
N SER A 253 8.88 7.32 13.63
CA SER A 253 9.37 6.21 14.46
C SER A 253 8.90 6.34 15.92
N ASN A 254 8.94 7.55 16.48
CA ASN A 254 8.48 7.81 17.84
C ASN A 254 6.97 7.67 17.98
N TYR A 255 6.19 8.16 16.99
CA TYR A 255 4.75 7.96 16.94
C TYR A 255 4.40 6.46 16.92
N ASN A 256 5.02 5.69 16.02
CA ASN A 256 4.82 4.24 15.94
C ASN A 256 5.18 3.50 17.23
N ARG A 257 6.25 3.93 17.93
CA ARG A 257 6.63 3.33 19.22
C ARG A 257 5.55 3.57 20.28
N LYS A 258 5.02 4.80 20.37
CA LYS A 258 3.94 5.14 21.31
C LYS A 258 2.66 4.34 21.02
N MET A 259 2.28 4.24 19.76
CA MET A 259 1.11 3.45 19.35
C MET A 259 1.25 1.97 19.72
N ASN A 260 2.40 1.34 19.45
CA ASN A 260 2.59 -0.06 19.84
C ASN A 260 2.53 -0.28 21.36
N ALA A 261 3.04 0.69 22.15
CA ALA A 261 2.98 0.62 23.61
C ALA A 261 1.53 0.65 24.10
N LEU A 262 0.74 1.60 23.58
CA LEU A 262 -0.71 1.70 23.87
C LEU A 262 -1.47 0.43 23.46
N THR A 263 -1.24 -0.09 22.25
CA THR A 263 -1.89 -1.34 21.80
C THR A 263 -1.51 -2.52 22.71
N SER A 264 -0.25 -2.62 23.14
CA SER A 264 0.19 -3.70 24.03
C SER A 264 -0.42 -3.57 25.43
N GLU A 265 -0.60 -2.35 25.94
CA GLU A 265 -1.29 -2.10 27.22
C GLU A 265 -2.76 -2.51 27.15
N VAL A 266 -3.46 -2.15 26.07
CA VAL A 266 -4.86 -2.54 25.85
C VAL A 266 -5.02 -4.05 25.70
N LEU A 267 -4.14 -4.70 24.92
CA LEU A 267 -4.20 -6.16 24.76
C LEU A 267 -3.94 -6.89 26.09
N LYS A 268 -3.04 -6.35 26.94
CA LYS A 268 -2.82 -6.88 28.29
C LYS A 268 -4.03 -6.67 29.18
N SER A 269 -4.63 -5.48 29.19
CA SER A 269 -5.82 -5.24 30.03
C SER A 269 -6.99 -6.14 29.63
N ILE A 270 -7.18 -6.38 28.33
CA ILE A 270 -8.18 -7.33 27.83
C ILE A 270 -7.82 -8.75 28.28
N ALA A 271 -6.56 -9.18 28.12
CA ALA A 271 -6.13 -10.51 28.53
C ALA A 271 -6.19 -10.74 30.05
N ASP A 272 -6.11 -9.68 30.86
CA ASP A 272 -6.27 -9.75 32.32
C ASP A 272 -7.75 -9.73 32.76
N GLU A 273 -8.68 -9.36 31.88
CA GLU A 273 -10.14 -9.36 32.10
C GLU A 273 -10.83 -10.68 31.69
N PHE A 274 -10.13 -11.59 31.00
CA PHE A 274 -10.63 -12.90 30.53
C PHE A 274 -9.81 -14.07 31.07
#